data_AF-G8R395-F1
#
_entry.id   AF-G8R395-F1
#
_cell.length_a   1.000
_cell.length_b   1.000
_cell.length_c   1.000
_cell.angle_alpha   90.00
_cell.angle_beta   90.00
_cell.angle_gamma   90.00
#
_symmetry.space_group_name_H-M   'P 1'
#
loop_
_entity.id
_entity.type
_entity.pdbx_description
1 polymer ?
#
loop_
_entity_poly.entity_id
_entity_poly.type
_entity_poly.pdbx_seq_one_letter_code
_entity_poly.pdbx_strand_id
1 'polypeptide(L)'
;MEYSRAQIIDQYFQQIESGEMSFSQMRPSLQDMGVENEEISITVKQVDKQLQQSAHNKASHSLGKNIFYGGLLFAAIGLIITIGTFFGIIDIGPVFIVAYGPVISGSAIAATGFAKMNRGT
;
A
#
# COMPACT_ATOMS: atom_id res chain seq x y z
N MET A 1 14.36 -16.40 30.57
CA MET A 1 14.70 -16.43 29.14
C MET A 1 14.95 -14.99 28.73
N GLU A 2 16.18 -14.65 28.40
CA GLU A 2 16.58 -13.29 28.02
C GLU A 2 16.14 -13.07 26.56
N TYR A 3 15.02 -12.38 26.36
CA TYR A 3 14.58 -12.04 25.02
C TYR A 3 15.56 -11.05 24.40
N SER A 4 15.93 -11.28 23.13
CA SER A 4 16.70 -10.29 22.38
C SER A 4 15.84 -9.04 22.18
N ARG A 5 16.45 -7.85 22.24
CA ARG A 5 15.80 -6.56 21.95
C ARG A 5 14.93 -6.62 20.67
N ALA A 6 15.42 -7.28 19.63
CA ALA A 6 14.70 -7.44 18.36
C ALA A 6 13.39 -8.22 18.51
N GLN A 7 13.37 -9.26 19.34
CA GLN A 7 12.18 -10.08 19.59
C GLN A 7 11.13 -9.32 20.41
N ILE A 8 11.59 -8.50 21.36
CA ILE A 8 10.71 -7.63 22.16
C ILE A 8 10.02 -6.63 21.22
N ILE A 9 10.78 -5.96 20.35
CA ILE A 9 10.24 -5.00 19.37
C ILE A 9 9.21 -5.68 18.47
N ASP A 10 9.53 -6.84 17.90
CA ASP A 10 8.64 -7.55 16.97
C ASP A 10 7.35 -8.01 17.66
N GLN A 11 7.45 -8.52 18.89
CA GLN A 11 6.29 -8.94 19.68
C GLN A 11 5.35 -7.77 19.97
N TYR A 12 5.88 -6.64 20.46
CA TYR A 12 5.05 -5.47 20.76
C TYR A 12 4.48 -4.84 19.49
N PHE A 13 5.26 -4.82 18.40
CA PHE A 13 4.76 -4.38 17.09
C PHE A 13 3.56 -5.22 16.66
N GLN A 14 3.65 -6.55 16.71
CA GLN A 14 2.56 -7.45 16.32
C GLN A 14 1.31 -7.29 17.20
N GLN A 15 1.48 -7.21 18.52
CA GLN A 15 0.36 -7.04 19.45
C GLN A 15 -0.38 -5.70 19.26
N ILE A 16 0.35 -4.64 18.96
CA ILE A 16 -0.25 -3.32 18.70
C ILE A 16 -0.89 -3.29 17.31
N GLU A 17 -0.25 -3.91 16.32
CA GLU A 17 -0.78 -4.02 14.96
C GLU A 17 -2.04 -4.88 14.88
N SER A 18 -2.14 -5.95 15.68
CA SER A 18 -3.32 -6.82 15.78
C SER A 18 -4.44 -6.22 16.62
N GLY A 19 -4.16 -5.18 17.42
CA GLY A 19 -5.10 -4.54 18.33
C GLY A 19 -5.26 -5.27 19.67
N GLU A 20 -4.43 -6.26 19.96
CA GLU A 20 -4.37 -6.95 21.26
C GLU A 20 -3.89 -6.03 22.39
N MET A 21 -3.06 -5.03 22.06
CA MET A 21 -2.51 -4.06 23.00
C MET A 21 -2.59 -2.64 22.44
N SER A 22 -2.82 -1.66 23.31
CA SER A 22 -2.66 -0.24 22.96
C SER A 22 -1.20 0.20 23.11
N PHE A 23 -0.71 1.04 22.18
CA PHE A 23 0.63 1.62 22.25
C PHE A 23 0.94 2.29 23.61
N SER A 24 -0.06 2.90 24.26
CA SER A 24 0.09 3.53 25.58
C SER A 24 0.43 2.54 26.70
N GLN A 25 0.12 1.26 26.53
CA GLN A 25 0.35 0.20 27.53
C GLN A 25 1.77 -0.39 27.44
N MET A 26 2.47 -0.17 26.33
CA MET A 26 3.82 -0.70 26.09
C MET A 26 4.86 -0.17 27.08
N ARG A 27 4.81 1.12 27.42
CA ARG A 27 5.78 1.72 28.33
C ARG A 27 5.62 1.19 29.78
N PRO A 28 4.40 1.17 30.36
CA PRO A 28 4.16 0.51 31.64
C PRO A 28 4.58 -0.96 31.65
N SER A 29 4.26 -1.74 30.62
CA SER A 29 4.58 -3.16 30.59
C SER A 29 6.10 -3.43 30.54
N LEU A 30 6.87 -2.59 29.84
CA LEU A 30 8.33 -2.69 29.87
C LEU A 30 8.93 -2.28 31.23
N GLN A 31 8.32 -1.31 31.92
CA GLN A 31 8.72 -0.95 33.30
C GLN A 31 8.46 -2.08 34.28
N ASP A 32 7.30 -2.75 34.17
CA ASP A 32 6.94 -3.89 35.00
C ASP A 32 7.87 -5.10 34.78
N MET A 33 8.45 -5.21 33.58
CA MET A 33 9.48 -6.20 33.23
C MET A 33 10.88 -5.84 33.75
N GLY A 34 11.04 -4.69 34.41
CA GLY A 34 12.32 -4.22 34.93
C GLY A 34 13.29 -3.73 33.87
N VAL A 35 12.80 -3.35 32.68
CA VAL A 35 13.63 -2.79 31.61
C VAL A 35 14.10 -1.39 32.00
N GLU A 36 15.37 -1.07 31.72
CA GLU A 36 15.94 0.23 32.04
C GLU A 36 15.25 1.35 31.24
N ASN A 37 15.04 2.52 31.84
CA ASN A 37 14.32 3.63 31.20
C ASN A 37 14.91 4.07 29.84
N GLU A 38 16.24 4.00 29.67
CA GLU A 38 16.89 4.28 28.39
C GLU A 38 16.51 3.25 27.32
N GLU A 39 16.55 1.97 27.69
CA GLU A 39 16.17 0.84 26.84
C GLU A 39 14.69 0.89 26.44
N ILE A 40 13.82 1.27 27.38
CA ILE A 40 12.39 1.52 27.13
C ILE A 40 12.22 2.60 26.07
N SER A 41 12.91 3.73 26.22
CA SER A 41 12.83 4.85 25.28
C SER A 41 13.24 4.44 23.86
N ILE A 42 14.34 3.68 23.73
CA ILE A 42 14.81 3.16 22.45
C ILE A 42 13.79 2.21 21.83
N THR A 43 13.28 1.27 22.62
CA THR A 43 12.33 0.23 22.18
C THR A 43 11.01 0.85 21.73
N VAL A 44 10.43 1.75 22.53
CA VAL A 44 9.19 2.48 22.19
C VAL A 44 9.36 3.27 20.91
N LYS A 45 10.48 3.98 20.74
CA LYS A 45 10.76 4.75 19.53
C LYS A 45 10.89 3.85 18.29
N GLN A 46 11.46 2.66 18.44
CA GLN A 46 11.60 1.70 17.34
C GLN A 46 10.25 1.11 16.94
N VAL A 47 9.41 0.73 17.91
CA VAL A 47 8.05 0.25 17.66
C VAL A 47 7.19 1.33 17.01
N ASP A 48 7.21 2.56 17.51
CA ASP A 48 6.50 3.70 16.89
C ASP A 48 6.91 3.89 15.42
N LYS A 49 8.22 3.89 15.14
CA LYS A 49 8.73 4.00 13.77
C LYS A 49 8.23 2.85 12.87
N GLN A 50 8.23 1.61 13.37
CA GLN A 50 7.72 0.46 12.62
C GLN A 50 6.21 0.55 12.38
N LEU A 51 5.41 0.97 13.36
CA LEU A 51 3.97 1.18 13.22
C LEU A 51 3.66 2.25 12.18
N GLN A 52 4.35 3.39 12.23
CA GLN A 52 4.20 4.45 11.22
C GLN A 52 4.58 3.96 9.82
N GLN A 53 5.67 3.19 9.72
CA GLN A 53 6.12 2.64 8.43
C GLN A 53 5.14 1.59 7.90
N SER A 54 4.62 0.70 8.73
CA SER A 54 3.57 -0.27 8.34
C SER A 54 2.30 0.45 7.88
N ALA A 55 1.84 1.45 8.62
CA ALA A 55 0.68 2.25 8.25
C ALA A 55 0.89 2.97 6.90
N HIS A 56 2.05 3.57 6.69
CA HIS A 56 2.41 4.23 5.44
C HIS A 56 2.47 3.24 4.27
N ASN A 57 3.08 2.07 4.46
CA ASN A 57 3.20 1.03 3.44
C ASN A 57 1.82 0.48 3.06
N LYS A 58 0.96 0.18 4.04
CA LYS A 58 -0.43 -0.27 3.81
C LYS A 58 -1.23 0.79 3.04
N ALA A 59 -1.12 2.06 3.42
CA ALA A 59 -1.77 3.16 2.72
C ALA A 59 -1.22 3.37 1.30
N SER A 60 0.09 3.26 1.10
CA SER A 60 0.69 3.38 -0.23
C SER A 60 0.29 2.21 -1.13
N HIS A 61 0.25 0.99 -0.58
CA HIS A 61 -0.15 -0.21 -1.30
C HIS A 61 -1.63 -0.16 -1.72
N SER A 62 -2.53 0.24 -0.81
CA SER A 62 -3.96 0.39 -1.13
C SER A 62 -4.22 1.48 -2.18
N LEU A 63 -3.51 2.62 -2.06
CA LEU A 63 -3.56 3.68 -3.07
C LEU A 63 -3.01 3.20 -4.42
N GLY A 64 -1.89 2.49 -4.42
CA GLY A 64 -1.31 1.89 -5.62
C GLY A 64 -2.28 0.93 -6.32
N LYS A 65 -2.99 0.11 -5.55
CA LYS A 65 -4.02 -0.81 -6.05
C LYS A 65 -5.17 -0.05 -6.74
N ASN A 66 -5.64 1.03 -6.13
CA ASN A 66 -6.71 1.85 -6.70
C ASN A 66 -6.26 2.52 -8.01
N ILE A 67 -5.04 3.06 -8.05
CA ILE A 67 -4.45 3.66 -9.26
C ILE A 67 -4.29 2.60 -10.35
N PHE A 68 -3.81 1.40 -10.00
CA PHE A 68 -3.63 0.29 -10.93
C PHE A 68 -4.94 -0.09 -11.62
N TYR A 69 -5.99 -0.38 -10.83
CA TYR A 69 -7.29 -0.76 -11.38
C TYR A 69 -7.97 0.39 -12.13
N GLY A 70 -7.82 1.64 -11.69
CA GLY A 70 -8.33 2.81 -12.40
C GLY A 70 -7.68 2.98 -13.77
N GLY A 71 -6.36 2.84 -13.86
CA GLY A 71 -5.63 2.89 -15.13
C GLY A 71 -6.02 1.75 -16.08
N LEU A 72 -6.16 0.53 -15.55
CA LEU A 72 -6.58 -0.63 -16.33
C LEU A 72 -8.01 -0.47 -16.88
N LEU A 73 -8.94 0.03 -16.07
CA LEU A 73 -10.31 0.31 -16.50
C LEU A 73 -10.34 1.37 -17.61
N PHE A 74 -9.56 2.44 -17.46
CA PHE A 74 -9.48 3.50 -18.47
C PHE A 74 -8.90 3.00 -19.80
N ALA A 75 -7.84 2.20 -19.75
CA ALA A 75 -7.27 1.55 -20.93
C ALA A 75 -8.26 0.58 -21.60
N ALA A 76 -8.99 -0.21 -20.80
CA ALA A 76 -9.98 -1.15 -21.29
C ALA A 76 -11.12 -0.44 -22.03
N ILE A 77 -11.63 0.68 -21.51
CA ILE A 77 -12.64 1.50 -22.20
C ILE A 77 -12.10 1.99 -23.55
N GLY A 78 -10.87 2.50 -23.58
CA GLY A 78 -10.20 2.92 -24.82
C GLY A 78 -10.10 1.81 -25.86
N LEU A 79 -9.75 0.59 -25.43
CA LEU A 79 -9.70 -0.59 -26.28
C LEU A 79 -11.09 -0.99 -26.77
N ILE A 80 -12.10 -1.01 -25.92
CA ILE A 80 -13.48 -1.36 -26.30
C ILE A 80 -14.01 -0.39 -27.36
N ILE A 81 -13.77 0.92 -27.20
CA ILE A 81 -14.17 1.92 -28.21
C ILE A 81 -13.45 1.65 -29.53
N THR A 82 -12.12 1.48 -29.47
CA THR A 82 -11.30 1.24 -30.68
C THR A 82 -11.75 -0.02 -31.42
N ILE A 83 -11.96 -1.12 -30.71
CA ILE A 83 -12.44 -2.40 -31.26
C ILE A 83 -13.87 -2.25 -31.77
N GLY A 84 -14.76 -1.63 -31.00
CA GLY A 84 -16.16 -1.43 -31.36
C GLY A 84 -16.34 -0.60 -32.64
N THR A 85 -15.52 0.44 -32.81
CA THR A 85 -15.45 1.21 -34.04
C THR A 85 -14.86 0.41 -35.20
N PHE A 86 -13.79 -0.37 -34.96
CA PHE A 86 -13.14 -1.16 -36.01
C PHE A 86 -14.04 -2.28 -36.57
N PHE A 87 -14.80 -2.96 -35.71
CA PHE A 87 -15.75 -4.02 -36.11
C PHE A 87 -17.11 -3.48 -36.57
N GLY A 88 -17.31 -2.15 -36.61
CA GLY A 88 -18.57 -1.54 -37.02
C GLY A 88 -19.74 -1.75 -36.07
N ILE A 89 -19.47 -2.14 -34.81
CA ILE A 89 -20.47 -2.21 -33.73
C ILE A 89 -20.89 -0.79 -33.32
N ILE A 90 -19.93 0.15 -33.37
CA ILE A 90 -20.14 1.58 -33.18
C ILE A 90 -20.02 2.24 -34.54
N ASP A 91 -21.16 2.53 -35.17
CA ASP A 91 -21.19 3.16 -36.48
C ASP A 91 -21.00 4.68 -36.34
N ILE A 92 -19.80 5.14 -36.69
CA ILE A 92 -19.43 6.56 -36.76
C ILE A 92 -19.20 7.00 -38.22
N GLY A 93 -19.80 6.28 -39.18
CA GLY A 93 -19.64 6.57 -40.61
C GLY A 93 -18.25 6.19 -41.13
N PRO A 94 -17.67 6.93 -42.09
CA PRO A 94 -16.41 6.54 -42.75
C PRO A 94 -15.15 6.81 -41.89
N VAL A 95 -15.30 7.26 -40.65
CA VAL A 95 -14.18 7.69 -39.79
C VAL A 95 -13.90 6.63 -38.73
N PHE A 96 -12.66 6.13 -38.70
CA PHE A 96 -12.18 5.25 -37.65
C PHE A 96 -11.53 6.06 -36.53
N ILE A 97 -12.07 5.95 -35.32
CA ILE A 97 -11.45 6.49 -34.11
C ILE A 97 -10.56 5.41 -33.51
N VAL A 98 -9.25 5.67 -33.48
CA VAL A 98 -8.31 4.87 -32.69
C VAL A 98 -7.98 5.63 -31.43
N ALA A 99 -8.47 5.14 -30.29
CA ALA A 99 -8.34 5.79 -29.00
C ALA A 99 -6.97 5.49 -28.36
N TYR A 100 -5.87 5.85 -29.03
CA TYR A 100 -4.51 5.65 -28.52
C TYR A 100 -4.27 6.38 -27.19
N GLY A 101 -4.88 7.55 -27.00
CA GLY A 101 -4.74 8.35 -25.78
C GLY A 101 -5.17 7.58 -24.53
N PRO A 102 -6.44 7.13 -24.44
CA PRO A 102 -6.92 6.35 -23.31
C PRO A 102 -6.13 5.07 -23.05
N VAL A 103 -5.71 4.35 -24.10
CA VAL A 103 -4.93 3.10 -23.93
C VAL A 103 -3.55 3.39 -23.36
N ILE A 104 -2.78 4.30 -23.97
CA ILE A 104 -1.40 4.61 -23.55
C ILE A 104 -1.40 5.24 -22.15
N SER A 105 -2.27 6.23 -21.91
CA SER A 105 -2.35 6.88 -20.61
C SER A 105 -2.88 5.96 -19.52
N GLY A 106 -3.90 5.14 -19.81
CA GLY A 106 -4.40 4.13 -18.87
C GLY A 106 -3.33 3.09 -18.51
N SER A 107 -2.55 2.62 -19.49
CA SER A 107 -1.42 1.71 -19.23
C SER A 107 -0.31 2.38 -18.41
N ALA A 108 0.02 3.65 -18.67
CA ALA A 108 0.99 4.39 -17.88
C ALA A 108 0.53 4.57 -16.42
N ILE A 109 -0.75 4.94 -16.22
CA ILE A 109 -1.35 5.05 -14.89
C ILE A 109 -1.29 3.69 -14.19
N ALA A 110 -1.64 2.60 -14.87
CA ALA A 110 -1.55 1.26 -14.31
C ALA A 110 -0.11 0.92 -13.87
N ALA A 111 0.89 1.20 -14.72
CA ALA A 111 2.30 0.98 -14.39
C ALA A 111 2.75 1.78 -13.14
N THR A 112 2.28 3.02 -12.99
CA THR A 112 2.57 3.82 -11.79
C THR A 112 1.90 3.26 -10.52
N GLY A 113 0.67 2.76 -10.64
CA GLY A 113 -0.03 2.07 -9.57
C GLY A 113 0.71 0.81 -9.12
N PHE A 114 1.15 -0.01 -10.08
CA PHE A 114 1.96 -1.20 -9.84
C PHE A 114 3.29 -0.88 -9.14
N ALA A 115 4.02 0.13 -9.62
CA ALA A 115 5.26 0.57 -8.99
C ALA A 115 5.04 1.08 -7.55
N LYS A 116 3.87 1.68 -7.27
CA LYS A 116 3.50 2.16 -5.94
C LYS A 116 3.09 1.03 -4.98
N MET A 117 2.52 -0.06 -5.51
CA MET A 117 2.23 -1.28 -4.75
C MET A 117 3.49 -2.00 -4.27
N ASN A 118 4.54 -2.02 -5.11
CA ASN A 118 5.79 -2.73 -4.84
C ASN A 118 6.87 -1.88 -4.15
N ARG A 119 6.62 -0.59 -3.91
CA ARG A 119 7.59 0.32 -3.29
C ARG A 119 7.72 0.18 -1.77
N GLY A 120 6.86 -0.63 -1.14
CA GLY A 120 6.78 -0.81 0.31
C GLY A 120 6.83 -2.26 0.80
N THR A 121 7.14 -3.20 -0.10
CA THR A 121 7.53 -4.59 0.19
C THR A 121 9.04 -4.72 0.10
#